data_AF-A0AAZ3RJ68-F1
#
_entry.id   AF-A0AAZ3RJ68-F1
#
_cell.length_a   1.000
_cell.length_b   1.000
_cell.length_c   1.000
_cell.angle_alpha   90.00
_cell.angle_beta   90.00
_cell.angle_gamma   90.00
#
_symmetry.space_group_name_H-M   'P 1'
#
loop_
_entity.id
_entity.type
_entity.pdbx_description
1 polymer ?
#
loop_
_entity_poly.entity_id
_entity_poly.type
_entity_poly.pdbx_seq_one_letter_code
_entity_poly.pdbx_strand_id
1 'polypeptide(L)'
;MIADVLKELQNLDPYKSAGLDNLDPLLVKLSSAIVATPITSLFNFSFVLSDIPKNSNASAVIPLFKGGDTLDPNCYKPISILPCLSKVFESQVNKQITDHFESHRTFSAVQSGFRAGHGCTSATLKVLNDIRTAIDKRQYCSAVFIKLAKAFDSVPSSDCMFVGSTGVRRRVKTQEVPEIDQSDNKHPWTETEPAPSSKPEPNPQQDPLKWFGILVPQTLKQAQASFKQVVELSAEVATLQSAVLTTRQQLQMKQKSSSQNPDLTD
;
A
#
# COMPACT_ATOMS: atom_id res chain seq x y z
N MET A 1 -22.16 -9.64 12.13
CA MET A 1 -22.30 -8.71 11.00
C MET A 1 -23.31 -7.58 11.22
N ILE A 2 -24.61 -7.81 11.47
CA ILE A 2 -25.55 -6.68 11.68
C ILE A 2 -25.10 -5.78 12.84
N ALA A 3 -24.70 -6.38 13.97
CA ALA A 3 -24.16 -5.64 15.11
C ALA A 3 -22.87 -4.86 14.77
N ASP A 4 -22.00 -5.43 13.92
CA ASP A 4 -20.77 -4.77 13.48
C ASP A 4 -21.07 -3.57 12.58
N VAL A 5 -21.98 -3.73 11.62
CA VAL A 5 -22.42 -2.66 10.71
C VAL A 5 -23.12 -1.55 11.50
N LEU A 6 -24.01 -1.90 12.44
CA LEU A 6 -24.67 -0.94 13.31
C LEU A 6 -23.65 -0.13 14.12
N LYS A 7 -22.65 -0.80 14.70
CA LYS A 7 -21.57 -0.14 15.45
C LYS A 7 -20.78 0.83 14.57
N GLU A 8 -20.42 0.43 13.35
CA GLU A 8 -19.72 1.31 12.41
C GLU A 8 -20.58 2.52 11.99
N LEU A 9 -21.87 2.32 11.73
CA LEU A 9 -22.81 3.41 11.42
C LEU A 9 -22.93 4.41 12.57
N GLN A 10 -22.98 3.93 13.81
CA GLN A 10 -23.01 4.78 15.01
C GLN A 10 -21.68 5.52 15.25
N ASN A 11 -20.56 4.96 14.79
CA ASN A 11 -19.24 5.55 14.91
C ASN A 11 -18.88 6.50 13.76
N LEU A 12 -19.78 6.72 12.80
CA LEU A 12 -19.59 7.73 11.77
C LEU A 12 -19.33 9.10 12.40
N ASP A 13 -18.40 9.83 11.79
CA ASP A 13 -18.06 11.20 12.17
C ASP A 13 -19.06 12.16 11.49
N PRO A 14 -19.94 12.84 12.25
CA PRO A 14 -20.98 13.70 11.69
C PRO A 14 -20.44 14.96 11.03
N TYR A 15 -19.18 15.35 11.30
CA TYR A 15 -18.58 16.56 10.74
C TYR A 15 -17.87 16.33 9.41
N LYS A 16 -17.82 15.08 8.93
CA LYS A 16 -17.22 14.77 7.63
C LYS A 16 -18.15 15.14 6.49
N SER A 17 -17.55 15.52 5.36
CA SER A 17 -18.27 15.81 4.13
C SER A 17 -18.97 14.57 3.58
N ALA A 18 -20.15 14.80 3.01
CA ALA A 18 -20.86 13.81 2.21
C ALA A 18 -20.04 13.40 0.97
N GLY A 19 -20.25 12.17 0.50
CA GLY A 19 -19.66 11.70 -0.75
C GLY A 19 -20.42 12.22 -1.96
N LEU A 20 -20.16 11.63 -3.13
CA LEU A 20 -20.88 11.93 -4.37
C LEU A 20 -22.38 11.56 -4.32
N ASP A 21 -22.76 10.74 -3.35
CA ASP A 21 -24.14 10.35 -3.04
C ASP A 21 -24.90 11.42 -2.26
N ASN A 22 -24.23 12.49 -1.81
CA ASN A 22 -24.81 13.56 -0.99
C ASN A 22 -25.50 13.06 0.30
N LEU A 23 -25.14 11.86 0.79
CA LEU A 23 -25.64 11.34 2.05
C LEU A 23 -24.80 11.89 3.20
N ASP A 24 -25.43 12.75 4.00
CA ASP A 24 -24.84 13.33 5.20
C ASP A 24 -24.55 12.23 6.26
N PRO A 25 -23.29 12.08 6.72
CA PRO A 25 -22.94 11.14 7.78
C PRO A 25 -23.77 11.31 9.06
N LEU A 26 -24.20 12.53 9.40
CA LEU A 26 -25.05 12.79 10.56
C LEU A 26 -26.41 12.11 10.41
N LEU A 27 -27.04 12.24 9.24
CA LEU A 27 -28.35 11.64 8.98
C LEU A 27 -28.29 10.11 8.99
N VAL A 28 -27.23 9.55 8.41
CA VAL A 28 -26.99 8.10 8.41
C VAL A 28 -26.74 7.59 9.83
N LYS A 29 -26.02 8.34 10.66
CA LYS A 29 -25.78 8.02 12.06
C LYS A 29 -27.07 8.05 12.89
N LEU A 30 -27.92 9.06 12.70
CA LEU A 30 -29.20 9.17 13.40
C LEU A 30 -30.18 8.06 13.01
N SER A 31 -30.16 7.63 11.75
CA SER A 31 -31.02 6.57 11.21
C SER A 31 -30.44 5.16 11.35
N SER A 32 -29.26 5.01 11.99
CA SER A 32 -28.46 3.77 11.97
C SER A 32 -29.24 2.54 12.42
N ALA A 33 -30.10 2.67 13.43
CA ALA A 33 -30.91 1.56 13.96
C ALA A 33 -31.89 0.98 12.93
N ILE A 34 -32.40 1.82 12.02
CA ILE A 34 -33.36 1.43 10.98
C ILE A 34 -32.60 0.90 9.76
N VAL A 35 -31.55 1.59 9.33
CA VAL A 35 -30.84 1.27 8.08
C VAL A 35 -29.82 0.14 8.22
N ALA A 36 -29.40 -0.22 9.43
CA ALA A 36 -28.39 -1.27 9.65
C ALA A 36 -28.79 -2.61 9.01
N THR A 37 -30.05 -3.03 9.14
CA THR A 37 -30.54 -4.30 8.59
C THR A 37 -30.48 -4.33 7.06
N PRO A 38 -31.13 -3.40 6.31
CA PRO A 38 -31.07 -3.42 4.85
C PRO A 38 -29.64 -3.23 4.30
N ILE A 39 -28.82 -2.38 4.94
CA ILE A 39 -27.41 -2.20 4.55
C ILE A 39 -26.62 -3.50 4.73
N THR A 40 -26.83 -4.21 5.84
CA THR A 40 -26.15 -5.48 6.08
C THR A 40 -26.54 -6.53 5.03
N SER A 41 -27.82 -6.61 4.68
CA SER A 41 -28.29 -7.50 3.61
C SER A 41 -27.64 -7.18 2.27
N LEU A 42 -27.52 -5.88 1.93
CA LEU A 42 -26.84 -5.43 0.73
C LEU A 42 -25.37 -5.84 0.70
N PHE A 43 -24.65 -5.64 1.82
CA PHE A 43 -23.23 -6.03 1.92
C PHE A 43 -23.04 -7.53 1.81
N ASN A 44 -23.89 -8.32 2.47
CA ASN A 44 -23.88 -9.78 2.35
C ASN A 44 -24.10 -10.23 0.91
N PHE A 45 -25.04 -9.58 0.21
CA PHE A 45 -25.29 -9.87 -1.19
C PHE A 45 -24.06 -9.58 -2.06
N SER A 46 -23.38 -8.45 -1.83
CA SER A 46 -22.12 -8.14 -2.51
C SER A 46 -21.02 -9.15 -2.22
N PHE A 47 -20.90 -9.66 -1.00
CA PHE A 47 -19.93 -10.72 -0.67
C PHE A 47 -20.25 -12.03 -1.37
N VAL A 48 -21.52 -12.45 -1.37
CA VAL A 48 -21.96 -13.71 -2.01
C VAL A 48 -21.79 -13.64 -3.53
N LEU A 49 -22.18 -12.53 -4.15
CA LEU A 49 -22.01 -12.34 -5.60
C LEU A 49 -20.57 -12.04 -6.01
N SER A 50 -19.69 -11.71 -5.07
CA SER A 50 -18.36 -11.17 -5.35
C SER A 50 -18.39 -9.96 -6.30
N ASP A 51 -19.47 -9.17 -6.23
CA ASP A 51 -19.67 -7.98 -7.05
C ASP A 51 -20.10 -6.78 -6.20
N ILE A 52 -19.54 -5.63 -6.53
CA ILE A 52 -19.73 -4.38 -5.82
C ILE A 52 -20.49 -3.42 -6.75
N PRO A 53 -21.54 -2.74 -6.26
CA PRO A 53 -22.27 -1.78 -7.08
C PRO A 53 -21.33 -0.77 -7.75
N LYS A 54 -21.47 -0.57 -9.06
CA LYS A 54 -20.53 0.26 -9.86
C LYS A 54 -20.29 1.67 -9.29
N ASN A 55 -21.27 2.24 -8.59
CA ASN A 55 -21.20 3.60 -8.05
C ASN A 55 -20.70 3.67 -6.59
N SER A 56 -20.59 2.55 -5.87
CA SER A 56 -20.12 2.57 -4.47
C SER A 56 -18.62 2.86 -4.37
N ASN A 57 -17.86 2.67 -5.45
CA ASN A 57 -16.42 2.95 -5.48
C ASN A 57 -16.09 4.36 -6.02
N ALA A 58 -17.12 5.14 -6.40
CA ALA A 58 -16.93 6.51 -6.86
C ALA A 58 -16.62 7.42 -5.66
N SER A 59 -15.62 8.31 -5.82
CA SER A 59 -15.21 9.24 -4.78
C SER A 59 -14.89 10.60 -5.37
N ALA A 60 -15.21 11.67 -4.63
CA ALA A 60 -14.81 13.01 -5.00
C ALA A 60 -13.32 13.19 -4.67
N VAL A 61 -12.51 13.64 -5.63
CA VAL A 61 -11.08 13.89 -5.40
C VAL A 61 -10.88 15.38 -5.18
N ILE A 62 -10.43 15.75 -3.97
CA ILE A 62 -10.14 17.13 -3.61
C ILE A 62 -8.62 17.30 -3.44
N PRO A 63 -7.98 18.24 -4.15
CA PRO A 63 -6.58 18.55 -3.95
C PRO A 63 -6.38 19.33 -2.64
N LEU A 64 -5.61 18.77 -1.71
CA LEU A 64 -5.20 19.44 -0.48
C LEU A 64 -3.79 20.00 -0.63
N PHE A 65 -3.64 21.31 -0.45
CA PHE A 65 -2.35 21.97 -0.54
C PHE A 65 -1.41 21.53 0.58
N LYS A 66 -0.18 21.16 0.23
CA LYS A 66 0.85 20.66 1.15
C LYS A 66 1.95 21.70 1.45
N GLY A 67 1.86 22.90 0.87
CA GLY A 67 2.90 23.94 0.92
C GLY A 67 3.77 23.95 -0.35
N GLY A 68 4.46 25.07 -0.60
CA GLY A 68 5.26 25.31 -1.80
C GLY A 68 4.60 26.32 -2.75
N ASP A 69 4.74 26.10 -4.05
CA ASP A 69 4.08 26.92 -5.07
C ASP A 69 2.63 26.48 -5.25
N THR A 70 1.70 27.44 -5.19
CA THR A 70 0.26 27.21 -5.41
C THR A 70 -0.08 26.82 -6.85
N LEU A 71 0.80 27.11 -7.81
CA LEU A 71 0.61 26.79 -9.23
C LEU A 71 1.16 25.42 -9.62
N ASP A 72 2.01 24.79 -8.79
CA ASP A 72 2.55 23.46 -9.06
C ASP A 72 1.60 22.36 -8.55
N PRO A 73 1.04 21.51 -9.43
CA PRO A 73 0.18 20.39 -9.03
C PRO A 73 0.85 19.39 -8.09
N ASN A 74 2.19 19.27 -8.09
CA ASN A 74 2.91 18.37 -7.19
C ASN A 74 2.93 18.87 -5.73
N CYS A 75 2.62 20.15 -5.51
CA CYS A 75 2.46 20.73 -4.17
C CYS A 75 1.10 20.41 -3.54
N TYR A 76 0.24 19.65 -4.23
CA TYR A 76 -1.05 19.18 -3.73
C TYR A 76 -1.06 17.67 -3.51
N LYS A 77 -1.84 17.24 -2.51
CA LYS A 77 -2.17 15.84 -2.26
C LYS A 77 -3.62 15.57 -2.66
N PRO A 78 -3.91 14.62 -3.54
CA PRO A 78 -5.28 14.23 -3.82
C PRO A 78 -5.86 13.51 -2.60
N ILE A 79 -7.00 13.98 -2.09
CA ILE A 79 -7.78 13.30 -1.04
C ILE A 79 -9.08 12.80 -1.67
N SER A 80 -9.35 11.51 -1.52
CA SER A 80 -10.59 10.90 -1.99
C SER A 80 -11.65 10.92 -0.87
N ILE A 81 -12.75 11.61 -1.10
CA ILE A 81 -13.93 11.60 -0.23
C ILE A 81 -14.88 10.52 -0.75
N LEU A 82 -14.97 9.43 0.00
CA LEU A 82 -15.90 8.36 -0.28
C LEU A 82 -17.29 8.63 0.33
N PRO A 83 -18.35 8.11 -0.32
CA PRO A 83 -19.65 7.87 0.30
C PRO A 83 -19.51 7.24 1.69
N CYS A 84 -20.36 7.65 2.62
CA CYS A 84 -20.34 7.15 4.00
C CYS A 84 -20.56 5.63 4.05
N LEU A 85 -21.50 5.10 3.27
CA LEU A 85 -21.79 3.67 3.20
C LEU A 85 -20.62 2.85 2.64
N SER A 86 -19.90 3.40 1.66
CA SER A 86 -18.70 2.74 1.11
C SER A 86 -17.58 2.64 2.14
N LYS A 87 -17.42 3.64 3.00
CA LYS A 87 -16.46 3.58 4.12
C LYS A 87 -16.83 2.47 5.11
N VAL A 88 -18.13 2.32 5.42
CA VAL A 88 -18.61 1.25 6.30
C VAL A 88 -18.36 -0.11 5.65
N PHE A 89 -18.63 -0.26 4.35
CA PHE A 89 -18.34 -1.48 3.62
C PHE A 89 -16.83 -1.83 3.63
N GLU A 90 -15.97 -0.88 3.26
CA GLU A 90 -14.51 -1.04 3.28
C GLU A 90 -14.00 -1.40 4.68
N SER A 91 -14.60 -0.84 5.74
CA SER A 91 -14.29 -1.20 7.13
C SER A 91 -14.60 -2.66 7.44
N GLN A 92 -15.76 -3.18 6.97
CA GLN A 92 -16.11 -4.61 7.15
C GLN A 92 -15.16 -5.53 6.38
N VAL A 93 -14.80 -5.16 5.15
CA VAL A 93 -13.82 -5.91 4.34
C VAL A 93 -12.45 -5.91 5.04
N ASN A 94 -11.98 -4.73 5.46
CA ASN A 94 -10.70 -4.56 6.12
C ASN A 94 -10.62 -5.37 7.42
N LYS A 95 -11.69 -5.40 8.21
CA LYS A 95 -11.78 -6.22 9.43
C LYS A 95 -11.58 -7.70 9.10
N GLN A 96 -12.32 -8.25 8.13
CA GLN A 96 -12.19 -9.65 7.74
C GLN A 96 -10.79 -10.00 7.22
N ILE A 97 -10.20 -9.13 6.39
CA ILE A 97 -8.84 -9.31 5.86
C ILE A 97 -7.80 -9.26 7.00
N THR A 98 -7.94 -8.30 7.91
CA THR A 98 -7.03 -8.14 9.04
C THR A 98 -7.11 -9.34 9.97
N ASP A 99 -8.31 -9.78 10.34
CA ASP A 99 -8.54 -10.95 11.20
C ASP A 99 -7.95 -12.23 10.58
N HIS A 100 -8.09 -12.39 9.25
CA HIS A 100 -7.47 -13.49 8.52
C HIS A 100 -5.93 -13.44 8.59
N PHE A 101 -5.32 -12.29 8.32
CA PHE A 101 -3.87 -12.17 8.34
C PHE A 101 -3.27 -12.30 9.74
N GLU A 102 -3.97 -11.81 10.76
CA GLU A 102 -3.55 -11.94 12.17
C GLU A 102 -3.67 -13.38 12.67
N SER A 103 -4.79 -14.07 12.40
CA SER A 103 -4.98 -15.47 12.78
C SER A 103 -3.95 -16.40 12.15
N HIS A 104 -3.53 -16.11 10.91
CA HIS A 104 -2.50 -16.87 10.20
C HIS A 104 -1.07 -16.37 10.43
N ARG A 105 -0.89 -15.32 11.26
CA ARG A 105 0.42 -14.70 11.57
C ARG A 105 1.26 -14.36 10.33
N THR A 106 0.59 -13.91 9.27
CA THR A 106 1.23 -13.55 8.00
C THR A 106 1.95 -12.20 8.05
N PHE A 107 1.52 -11.30 8.94
CA PHE A 107 2.18 -10.02 9.14
C PHE A 107 3.59 -10.19 9.72
N SER A 108 4.53 -9.42 9.17
CA SER A 108 5.87 -9.35 9.71
C SER A 108 5.85 -8.83 11.15
N ALA A 109 6.65 -9.45 12.02
CA ALA A 109 6.77 -9.03 13.43
C ALA A 109 7.31 -7.60 13.59
N VAL A 110 8.02 -7.08 12.57
CA VAL A 110 8.58 -5.71 12.58
C VAL A 110 7.68 -4.67 11.88
N GLN A 111 6.55 -5.08 11.30
CA GLN A 111 5.60 -4.15 10.69
C GLN A 111 4.80 -3.43 11.78
N SER A 112 4.99 -2.11 11.88
CA SER A 112 4.24 -1.25 12.80
C SER A 112 3.16 -0.40 12.13
N GLY A 113 3.26 -0.16 10.82
CA GLY A 113 2.28 0.62 10.08
C GLY A 113 0.99 -0.17 9.82
N PHE A 114 -0.16 0.49 9.97
CA PHE A 114 -1.49 -0.06 9.70
C PHE A 114 -1.83 -1.35 10.47
N ARG A 115 -1.25 -1.53 11.67
CA ARG A 115 -1.46 -2.72 12.51
C ARG A 115 -1.98 -2.31 13.88
N ALA A 116 -3.00 -3.00 14.38
CA ALA A 116 -3.57 -2.72 15.69
C ALA A 116 -2.53 -2.92 16.80
N GLY A 117 -2.50 -2.02 17.78
CA GLY A 117 -1.53 -2.06 18.89
C GLY A 117 -0.10 -1.63 18.55
N HIS A 118 0.17 -1.27 17.29
CA HIS A 118 1.46 -0.71 16.85
C HIS A 118 1.30 0.74 16.38
N GLY A 119 2.38 1.51 16.47
CA GLY A 119 2.39 2.91 16.04
C GLY A 119 3.79 3.40 15.66
N CYS A 120 3.92 4.72 15.45
CA CYS A 120 5.22 5.32 15.20
C CYS A 120 6.18 5.09 16.36
N THR A 121 5.68 5.14 17.60
CA THR A 121 6.46 4.92 18.81
C THR A 121 7.06 3.51 18.86
N SER A 122 6.31 2.47 18.52
CA SER A 122 6.83 1.09 18.50
C SER A 122 7.91 0.92 17.44
N ALA A 123 7.74 1.53 16.26
CA ALA A 123 8.75 1.51 15.20
C ALA A 123 10.03 2.24 15.63
N THR A 124 9.91 3.44 16.21
CA THR A 124 11.04 4.24 16.69
C THR A 124 11.77 3.51 17.83
N LEU A 125 11.04 2.94 18.78
CA LEU A 125 11.62 2.16 19.88
C LEU A 125 12.40 0.96 19.36
N LYS A 126 11.90 0.26 18.34
CA LYS A 126 12.62 -0.86 17.73
C LYS A 126 13.96 -0.40 17.15
N VAL A 127 13.96 0.66 16.34
CA VAL A 127 15.19 1.20 15.73
C VAL A 127 16.17 1.67 16.81
N LEU A 128 15.67 2.38 17.84
CA LEU A 128 16.50 2.85 18.95
C LEU A 128 17.13 1.69 19.74
N ASN A 129 16.35 0.63 19.99
CA ASN A 129 16.84 -0.55 20.69
C ASN A 129 17.89 -1.30 19.86
N ASP A 130 17.74 -1.37 18.54
CA ASP A 130 18.72 -1.97 17.64
C ASP A 130 20.05 -1.20 17.66
N ILE A 131 19.98 0.14 17.62
CA ILE A 131 21.16 1.02 17.75
C ILE A 131 21.84 0.80 19.11
N ARG A 132 21.06 0.81 20.19
CA ARG A 132 21.59 0.62 21.55
C ARG A 132 22.28 -0.74 21.71
N THR A 133 21.64 -1.81 21.22
CA THR A 133 22.20 -3.16 21.29
C THR A 133 23.51 -3.28 20.51
N ALA A 134 23.62 -2.60 19.37
CA ALA A 134 24.86 -2.55 18.59
C ALA A 134 25.98 -1.80 19.35
N ILE A 135 25.66 -0.67 19.98
CA ILE A 135 26.60 0.10 20.81
C ILE A 135 27.11 -0.74 21.98
N ASP A 136 26.22 -1.42 22.71
CA ASP A 136 26.56 -2.26 23.85
C ASP A 136 27.49 -3.41 23.44
N LYS A 137 27.33 -3.94 22.23
CA LYS A 137 28.19 -4.97 21.63
C LYS A 137 29.46 -4.42 20.97
N ARG A 138 29.71 -3.11 21.05
CA ARG A 138 30.81 -2.41 20.37
C ARG A 138 30.84 -2.64 18.84
N GLN A 139 29.67 -2.78 18.23
CA GLN A 139 29.48 -2.95 16.79
C GLN A 139 29.17 -1.61 16.12
N TYR A 140 29.52 -1.48 14.84
CA TYR A 140 29.05 -0.36 14.03
C TYR A 140 27.60 -0.60 13.62
N CYS A 141 26.80 0.46 13.64
CA CYS A 141 25.40 0.43 13.24
C CYS A 141 25.19 1.43 12.08
N SER A 142 24.53 0.99 11.02
CA SER A 142 24.12 1.82 9.90
C SER A 142 22.63 1.62 9.65
N ALA A 143 21.91 2.70 9.36
CA ALA A 143 20.48 2.68 9.09
C ALA A 143 20.20 3.18 7.66
N VAL A 144 19.44 2.39 6.90
CA VAL A 144 19.03 2.73 5.54
C VAL A 144 17.53 2.98 5.54
N PHE A 145 17.12 4.19 5.18
CA PHE A 145 15.71 4.57 5.09
C PHE A 145 15.26 4.61 3.64
N ILE A 146 14.33 3.73 3.27
CA ILE A 146 13.76 3.65 1.92
C ILE A 146 12.36 4.26 1.94
N LYS A 147 12.09 5.15 0.99
CA LYS A 147 10.78 5.77 0.81
C LYS A 147 10.28 5.55 -0.61
N LEU A 148 9.13 4.89 -0.73
CA LEU A 148 8.45 4.73 -2.01
C LEU A 148 7.73 6.04 -2.38
N ALA A 149 8.00 6.56 -3.57
CA ALA A 149 7.26 7.68 -4.13
C ALA A 149 5.88 7.21 -4.58
N LYS A 150 4.83 7.95 -4.21
CA LYS A 150 3.43 7.68 -4.62
C LYS A 150 3.03 6.20 -4.45
N ALA A 151 3.28 5.64 -3.26
CA ALA A 151 3.14 4.20 -3.00
C ALA A 151 1.75 3.65 -3.38
N PHE A 152 0.67 4.38 -3.10
CA PHE A 152 -0.70 3.97 -3.45
C PHE A 152 -1.01 4.06 -4.96
N ASP A 153 -0.41 5.01 -5.67
CA ASP A 153 -0.59 5.15 -7.12
C ASP A 153 0.28 4.17 -7.92
N SER A 154 1.31 3.61 -7.27
CA SER A 154 2.33 2.76 -7.90
C SER A 154 1.99 1.27 -7.84
N VAL A 155 0.90 0.89 -7.17
CA VAL A 155 0.44 -0.50 -7.13
C VAL A 155 -0.30 -0.81 -8.43
N PRO A 156 0.19 -1.76 -9.26
CA PRO A 156 -0.51 -2.12 -10.49
C PRO A 156 -1.84 -2.79 -10.17
N SER A 157 -2.87 -2.44 -10.94
CA SER A 157 -4.25 -2.90 -10.72
C SER A 157 -4.40 -4.43 -10.76
N SER A 158 -3.51 -5.14 -11.45
CA SER A 158 -3.48 -6.60 -11.52
C SER A 158 -3.05 -7.26 -10.21
N ASP A 159 -2.18 -6.62 -9.44
CA ASP A 159 -1.51 -7.24 -8.29
C ASP A 159 -2.27 -7.00 -6.98
N CYS A 160 -3.27 -6.11 -7.01
CA CYS A 160 -4.14 -5.78 -5.88
C CYS A 160 -5.49 -6.54 -5.93
N MET A 161 -5.73 -7.38 -6.96
CA MET A 161 -7.03 -7.98 -7.19
C MET A 161 -7.28 -9.23 -6.33
N PHE A 162 -7.92 -9.01 -5.19
CA PHE A 162 -8.85 -9.95 -4.55
C PHE A 162 -10.30 -9.44 -4.63
N VAL A 163 -10.74 -8.94 -5.79
CA VAL A 163 -12.16 -8.79 -6.15
C VAL A 163 -12.20 -8.88 -7.68
N GLY A 164 -13.23 -9.52 -8.25
CA GLY A 164 -13.43 -9.64 -9.69
C GLY A 164 -13.28 -8.32 -10.46
N SER A 165 -13.31 -8.41 -11.78
CA SER A 165 -13.04 -7.40 -12.84
C SER A 165 -13.61 -5.97 -12.68
N THR A 166 -14.29 -5.65 -11.59
CA THR A 166 -14.94 -4.38 -11.25
C THR A 166 -14.36 -3.66 -10.01
N GLY A 167 -13.46 -4.29 -9.23
CA GLY A 167 -13.11 -3.84 -7.87
C GLY A 167 -12.00 -2.79 -7.71
N VAL A 168 -11.29 -2.38 -8.75
CA VAL A 168 -10.18 -1.41 -8.61
C VAL A 168 -10.67 0.02 -8.86
N ARG A 169 -10.37 0.92 -7.91
CA ARG A 169 -10.58 2.38 -8.03
C ARG A 169 -9.98 2.89 -9.33
N ARG A 170 -10.83 3.09 -10.34
CA ARG A 170 -10.43 3.77 -11.57
C ARG A 170 -10.56 5.28 -11.34
N ARG A 171 -9.47 6.00 -11.60
CA ARG A 171 -9.51 7.45 -11.77
C ARG A 171 -10.46 7.75 -12.93
N VAL A 172 -11.64 8.26 -12.63
CA VAL A 172 -12.50 8.86 -13.65
C VAL A 172 -11.79 10.16 -14.05
N LYS A 173 -11.27 10.23 -15.28
CA LYS A 173 -10.88 11.50 -15.87
C LYS A 173 -12.14 12.36 -15.91
N THR A 174 -12.06 13.59 -15.41
CA THR A 174 -13.08 14.61 -15.61
C THR A 174 -13.48 14.58 -17.08
N GLN A 175 -14.73 14.21 -17.36
CA GLN A 175 -15.32 14.45 -18.67
C GLN A 175 -15.32 15.97 -18.83
N GLU A 176 -14.59 16.46 -19.83
CA GLU A 176 -14.86 17.78 -20.39
C GLU A 176 -16.35 17.81 -20.73
N VAL A 177 -17.04 18.82 -20.20
CA VAL A 177 -18.44 19.10 -20.50
C VAL A 177 -18.53 19.34 -22.01
N PRO A 178 -19.29 18.54 -22.79
CA PRO A 178 -19.44 18.82 -24.21
C PRO A 178 -20.30 20.06 -24.38
N GLU A 179 -19.79 21.04 -25.12
CA GLU A 179 -20.60 22.09 -25.72
C GLU A 179 -21.68 21.44 -26.60
N ILE A 180 -22.93 21.78 -26.33
CA ILE A 180 -24.05 21.47 -27.22
C ILE A 180 -24.04 22.56 -28.28
N ASP A 181 -23.80 22.21 -29.55
CA ASP A 181 -24.64 22.76 -30.60
C ASP A 181 -24.79 21.87 -31.84
N GLN A 182 -25.93 22.07 -32.48
CA GLN A 182 -26.72 21.17 -33.32
C GLN A 182 -26.20 21.03 -34.76
N SER A 183 -26.35 19.85 -35.37
CA SER A 183 -27.03 19.69 -36.67
C SER A 183 -27.06 18.23 -37.19
N ASP A 184 -28.29 17.77 -37.40
CA ASP A 184 -28.80 17.01 -38.55
C ASP A 184 -28.31 15.59 -38.94
N ASN A 185 -29.27 14.66 -38.73
CA ASN A 185 -29.89 13.76 -39.73
C ASN A 185 -29.34 12.34 -40.03
N LYS A 186 -30.23 11.37 -39.72
CA LYS A 186 -30.63 10.12 -40.44
C LYS A 186 -29.89 8.77 -40.16
N HIS A 187 -30.69 7.80 -39.71
CA HIS A 187 -30.52 6.33 -39.64
C HIS A 187 -30.41 5.64 -41.04
N PRO A 188 -30.35 4.29 -41.23
CA PRO A 188 -30.16 3.10 -40.34
C PRO A 188 -29.19 1.97 -40.85
N TRP A 189 -28.73 1.11 -39.92
CA TRP A 189 -28.23 -0.30 -39.99
C TRP A 189 -27.61 -0.94 -41.26
N THR A 190 -26.45 -1.60 -41.10
CA THR A 190 -26.18 -2.94 -41.70
C THR A 190 -25.10 -3.71 -40.92
N GLU A 191 -25.38 -4.98 -40.65
CA GLU A 191 -24.55 -5.98 -39.96
C GLU A 191 -23.49 -6.60 -40.88
N THR A 192 -22.34 -7.06 -40.34
CA THR A 192 -21.69 -8.31 -40.78
C THR A 192 -20.73 -8.86 -39.70
N GLU A 193 -21.01 -10.07 -39.21
CA GLU A 193 -20.08 -11.00 -38.51
C GLU A 193 -19.50 -11.99 -39.55
N PRO A 194 -18.30 -12.56 -39.35
CA PRO A 194 -18.27 -13.96 -38.87
C PRO A 194 -17.05 -14.38 -37.99
N ALA A 195 -17.34 -14.94 -36.80
CA ALA A 195 -16.96 -16.23 -36.16
C ALA A 195 -15.55 -16.92 -36.37
N PRO A 196 -15.18 -17.99 -35.59
CA PRO A 196 -14.55 -17.98 -34.26
C PRO A 196 -13.14 -18.65 -34.25
N SER A 197 -12.25 -18.28 -33.31
CA SER A 197 -10.95 -18.93 -33.12
C SER A 197 -10.78 -19.47 -31.70
N SER A 198 -10.25 -20.69 -31.62
CA SER A 198 -10.25 -21.65 -30.51
C SER A 198 -9.41 -21.25 -29.30
N LYS A 199 -9.92 -21.56 -28.10
CA LYS A 199 -9.15 -21.54 -26.83
C LYS A 199 -8.40 -22.86 -26.67
N PRO A 200 -7.12 -22.88 -26.25
CA PRO A 200 -6.50 -24.08 -25.70
C PRO A 200 -6.81 -24.19 -24.19
N GLU A 201 -7.18 -25.39 -23.74
CA GLU A 201 -7.31 -25.73 -22.32
C GLU A 201 -5.94 -25.71 -21.60
N PRO A 202 -5.84 -25.25 -20.34
CA PRO A 202 -4.61 -25.37 -19.57
C PRO A 202 -4.55 -26.66 -18.73
N ASN A 203 -3.47 -27.40 -18.98
CA ASN A 203 -2.96 -28.57 -18.27
C ASN A 203 -2.67 -28.27 -16.77
N PRO A 204 -3.06 -29.13 -15.80
CA PRO A 204 -2.98 -28.82 -14.38
C PRO A 204 -1.66 -29.30 -13.75
N GLN A 205 -0.57 -28.56 -13.96
CA GLN A 205 0.60 -28.59 -13.07
C GLN A 205 1.57 -27.46 -13.40
N GLN A 206 1.32 -26.25 -12.87
CA GLN A 206 2.31 -25.17 -12.89
C GLN A 206 2.38 -24.44 -11.56
N ASP A 207 3.62 -24.36 -11.07
CA ASP A 207 4.09 -23.77 -9.82
C ASP A 207 3.78 -22.25 -9.77
N PRO A 208 3.04 -21.74 -8.76
CA PRO A 208 2.54 -20.36 -8.72
C PRO A 208 3.63 -19.29 -8.58
N LEU A 209 4.88 -19.68 -8.32
CA LEU A 209 6.02 -18.76 -8.23
C LEU A 209 6.63 -18.38 -9.60
N LYS A 210 6.28 -19.07 -10.69
CA LYS A 210 6.78 -18.72 -12.04
C LYS A 210 6.07 -17.53 -12.68
N TRP A 211 4.99 -17.00 -12.09
CA TRP A 211 4.24 -15.85 -12.63
C TRP A 211 4.87 -14.48 -12.35
N PHE A 212 5.90 -14.39 -11.50
CA PHE A 212 6.60 -13.13 -11.22
C PHE A 212 7.57 -12.67 -12.33
N GLY A 213 7.46 -13.27 -13.53
CA GLY A 213 8.50 -13.27 -14.54
C GLY A 213 8.32 -12.38 -15.77
N ILE A 214 7.27 -11.57 -15.93
CA ILE A 214 7.14 -10.62 -17.05
C ILE A 214 6.38 -9.37 -16.59
N LEU A 215 6.98 -8.19 -16.85
CA LEU A 215 6.46 -6.82 -16.62
C LEU A 215 6.51 -6.28 -15.20
N VAL A 216 7.73 -6.21 -14.65
CA VAL A 216 8.05 -5.20 -13.63
C VAL A 216 7.96 -3.79 -14.27
N PRO A 217 7.11 -2.87 -13.77
CA PRO A 217 7.04 -1.49 -14.25
C PRO A 217 8.41 -0.81 -14.20
N GLN A 218 8.73 0.09 -15.14
CA GLN A 218 10.06 0.69 -15.23
C GLN A 218 10.47 1.42 -13.94
N THR A 219 9.52 2.01 -13.23
CA THR A 219 9.71 2.63 -11.91
C THR A 219 10.06 1.61 -10.82
N LEU A 220 9.47 0.40 -10.87
CA LEU A 220 9.79 -0.69 -9.97
C LEU A 220 11.13 -1.36 -10.34
N LYS A 221 11.48 -1.45 -11.63
CA LYS A 221 12.82 -1.87 -12.07
C LYS A 221 13.89 -0.89 -11.62
N GLN A 222 13.64 0.41 -11.72
CA GLN A 222 14.56 1.44 -11.25
C GLN A 222 14.67 1.46 -9.72
N ALA A 223 13.56 1.25 -9.01
CA ALA A 223 13.57 1.09 -7.55
C ALA A 223 14.31 -0.18 -7.12
N GLN A 224 14.12 -1.31 -7.82
CA GLN A 224 14.84 -2.56 -7.59
C GLN A 224 16.34 -2.42 -7.91
N ALA A 225 16.71 -1.73 -8.99
CA ALA A 225 18.09 -1.46 -9.34
C ALA A 225 18.76 -0.55 -8.31
N SER A 226 18.07 0.52 -7.88
CA SER A 226 18.57 1.41 -6.82
C SER A 226 18.67 0.69 -5.49
N PHE A 227 17.70 -0.19 -5.17
CA PHE A 227 17.74 -1.03 -3.97
C PHE A 227 18.93 -2.00 -4.01
N LYS A 228 19.16 -2.67 -5.14
CA LYS A 228 20.30 -3.56 -5.34
C LYS A 228 21.62 -2.82 -5.16
N GLN A 229 21.76 -1.64 -5.75
CA GLN A 229 22.95 -0.79 -5.57
C GLN A 229 23.14 -0.38 -4.10
N VAL A 230 22.07 -0.01 -3.39
CA VAL A 230 22.15 0.35 -1.96
C VAL A 230 22.55 -0.86 -1.10
N VAL A 231 22.06 -2.05 -1.42
CA VAL A 231 22.44 -3.30 -0.74
C VAL A 231 23.90 -3.66 -1.02
N GLU A 232 24.36 -3.53 -2.26
CA GLU A 232 25.75 -3.76 -2.66
C GLU A 232 26.69 -2.76 -1.95
N LEU A 233 26.38 -1.46 -1.96
CA LEU A 233 27.10 -0.44 -1.22
C LEU A 233 27.12 -0.71 0.29
N SER A 234 26.01 -1.16 0.86
CA SER A 234 25.95 -1.49 2.28
C SER A 234 26.84 -2.70 2.61
N ALA A 235 26.90 -3.69 1.72
CA ALA A 235 27.80 -4.83 1.85
C ALA A 235 29.27 -4.41 1.71
N GLU A 236 29.61 -3.54 0.77
CA GLU A 236 30.95 -2.96 0.62
C GLU A 236 31.38 -2.14 1.84
N VAL A 237 30.47 -1.33 2.40
CA VAL A 237 30.75 -0.59 3.64
C VAL A 237 30.98 -1.57 4.80
N ALA A 238 30.20 -2.65 4.90
CA ALA A 238 30.39 -3.66 5.94
C ALA A 238 31.69 -4.46 5.81
N THR A 239 32.11 -4.80 4.59
CA THR A 239 33.40 -5.48 4.34
C THR A 239 34.57 -4.56 4.66
N LEU A 240 34.52 -3.29 4.24
CA LEU A 240 35.51 -2.27 4.60
C LEU A 240 35.59 -2.05 6.11
N GLN A 241 34.45 -1.96 6.80
CA GLN A 241 34.41 -1.87 8.27
C GLN A 241 35.08 -3.08 8.94
N SER A 242 34.84 -4.28 8.43
CA SER A 242 35.45 -5.52 8.93
C SER A 242 36.97 -5.55 8.71
N ALA A 243 37.42 -5.10 7.53
CA ALA A 243 38.84 -4.99 7.20
C ALA A 243 39.55 -4.00 8.13
N VAL A 244 38.99 -2.79 8.31
CA VAL A 244 39.53 -1.75 9.21
C VAL A 244 39.65 -2.26 10.64
N LEU A 245 38.63 -2.98 11.13
CA LEU A 245 38.67 -3.58 12.47
C LEU A 245 39.78 -4.62 12.60
N THR A 246 39.94 -5.48 11.59
CA THR A 246 40.98 -6.52 11.58
C THR A 246 42.38 -5.91 11.56
N THR A 247 42.61 -4.89 10.72
CA THR A 247 43.88 -4.16 10.67
C THR A 247 44.19 -3.46 12.00
N ARG A 248 43.19 -2.84 12.65
CA ARG A 248 43.36 -2.24 13.98
C ARG A 248 43.76 -3.28 15.03
N GLN A 249 43.14 -4.47 15.02
CA GLN A 249 43.51 -5.55 15.93
C GLN A 249 44.94 -6.03 15.69
N GLN A 250 45.35 -6.21 14.44
CA GLN A 250 46.72 -6.60 14.10
C GLN A 250 47.77 -5.56 14.54
N LEU A 251 47.48 -4.27 14.36
CA LEU A 251 48.34 -3.20 14.85
C LEU A 251 48.46 -3.21 16.38
N GLN A 252 47.35 -3.41 17.10
CA GLN A 252 47.38 -3.53 18.56
C GLN A 252 48.19 -4.76 19.02
N MET A 253 48.09 -5.89 18.32
CA MET A 253 48.88 -7.09 18.61
C MET A 253 50.38 -6.86 18.37
N LYS A 254 50.75 -6.20 17.26
CA LYS A 254 52.15 -5.84 16.96
C LYS A 254 52.73 -4.82 17.95
N GLN A 255 51.94 -3.85 18.39
CA GLN A 255 52.37 -2.88 19.41
C GLN A 255 52.59 -3.57 20.76
N LYS A 256 51.74 -4.53 21.14
CA LYS A 256 51.94 -5.34 22.34
C LYS A 256 53.17 -6.25 22.25
N SER A 257 53.41 -6.91 21.12
CA SER A 257 54.60 -7.76 20.93
C SER A 257 55.90 -6.95 20.87
N SER A 258 55.88 -5.75 20.28
CA SER A 258 57.04 -4.84 20.27
C SER A 258 57.35 -4.22 21.64
N SER A 259 56.36 -4.15 22.54
CA SER A 259 56.54 -3.67 23.91
C SER A 259 57.03 -4.78 24.86
N GLN A 260 57.02 -6.04 24.44
CA GLN A 260 57.47 -7.20 25.23
C GLN A 260 58.89 -7.68 24.89
N ASN A 261 59.54 -7.12 23.87
CA ASN A 261 60.96 -7.37 23.55
C ASN A 261 61.75 -6.03 23.53
N PRO A 262 62.15 -5.49 24.68
CA PRO A 262 63.31 -4.62 24.75
C PRO A 262 64.58 -5.51 24.80
N ASP A 263 65.56 -5.20 23.97
CA ASP A 263 66.91 -5.79 23.91
C ASP A 263 67.09 -7.18 23.28
N LEU A 264 67.64 -7.16 22.06
CA LEU A 264 68.71 -8.06 21.59
C LEU A 264 69.31 -7.46 20.30
N THR A 265 69.92 -6.28 20.38
CA THR A 265 70.90 -5.75 19.41
C THR A 265 71.74 -4.67 20.09
N ASP A 266 72.82 -5.05 20.76
CA ASP A 266 74.23 -4.81 20.35
C ASP A 266 75.18 -5.37 21.43
#